data_AF-A0A1Q9E9J0-F1
#
_entry.id   AF-A0A1Q9E9J0-F1
#
_cell.length_a   1.000
_cell.length_b   1.000
_cell.length_c   1.000
_cell.angle_alpha   90.00
_cell.angle_beta   90.00
_cell.angle_gamma   90.00
#
_symmetry.space_group_name_H-M   'P 1'
#
loop_
_entity.id
_entity.type
_entity.pdbx_description
1 polymer ?
#
loop_
_entity_poly.entity_id
_entity_poly.type
_entity_poly.pdbx_seq_one_letter_code
_entity_poly.pdbx_strand_id
1 'polypeptide(L)'
;MIWLIETVGASAMPHVSKTLELQWGMLPFWLKRLAFPHTTSVIQKFPFARLCSPWPHQLPPLMLGPLCSKGVAGDRSCLALSALTADPDDGEAEIVLPLLSQAVGRAPPLPGVEPGVSEDAEGPHVSAEYCRSELQIANGLTKIIPPAEWPHTMTQFGMTVTIASATQICVLEPEPLRRCFEAASALFAAPGPGDRLRGRLLWQGLGCGNERPRHGEGAHEPGEIHFVRRGRCSFSAKSAVAARHGASAVLVADFESAQDHQAADTLVAGSQGPAGRVPLWLLGAGSAGRLLEALEAGEPVEIEVEVGKPAAAIVMDVWLPPDAGTLLASLAPKARDLAGLRVRVHFRVVAAPEEASPAQIARHCYAGLRELCSARVLQPSETTPAAPWLREAVFQHCLLRGFPERYWWKYVEMANCSGSDSCSRSLLAQLGLSARDARAVQHCADSEAASFLEDDRESAPWGSAEEIALRINGWRYSGPLEAPRILRTLCWQLESSAVCQRLLRKDPDTGHGLLLWHLAGCCILAVTAGCTLRGPLMWSARRLLRRLGHACKAA
;
A
#
# COMPACT_ATOMS: atom_id res chain seq x y z
N MET A 1 -17.95 -25.34 27.75
CA MET A 1 -18.91 -26.14 26.96
C MET A 1 -18.33 -27.51 26.59
N ILE A 2 -17.12 -27.58 26.03
CA ILE A 2 -16.39 -28.86 25.81
C ILE A 2 -16.17 -29.64 27.13
N TRP A 3 -15.80 -28.94 28.21
CA TRP A 3 -15.63 -29.57 29.54
C TRP A 3 -16.93 -30.13 30.17
N LEU A 4 -18.10 -29.64 29.74
CA LEU A 4 -19.41 -30.11 30.25
C LEU A 4 -19.91 -31.35 29.50
N ILE A 5 -19.37 -31.60 28.31
CA ILE A 5 -19.69 -32.77 27.47
C ILE A 5 -18.88 -33.99 27.95
N GLU A 6 -17.67 -33.78 28.46
CA GLU A 6 -16.82 -34.87 28.95
C GLU A 6 -17.22 -35.39 30.35
N THR A 7 -17.88 -34.58 31.17
CA THR A 7 -18.22 -34.95 32.57
C THR A 7 -19.56 -35.67 32.75
N VAL A 8 -20.44 -35.69 31.74
CA VAL A 8 -21.76 -36.34 31.82
C VAL A 8 -21.82 -37.67 31.05
N GLY A 9 -20.79 -38.00 30.26
CA GLY A 9 -20.77 -39.19 29.39
C GLY A 9 -20.48 -40.52 30.07
N ALA A 10 -20.20 -40.56 31.37
CA ALA A 10 -19.76 -41.78 32.06
C ALA A 10 -20.53 -41.98 33.37
N SER A 11 -21.80 -42.37 33.33
CA SER A 11 -22.48 -43.22 34.34
C SER A 11 -23.99 -43.45 34.03
N ALA A 12 -24.35 -44.72 33.83
CA ALA A 12 -25.65 -45.37 34.12
C ALA A 12 -26.95 -44.95 33.36
N MET A 13 -27.36 -45.75 32.35
CA MET A 13 -28.47 -46.72 32.44
C MET A 13 -28.90 -47.22 31.03
N PRO A 14 -29.19 -48.53 30.85
CA PRO A 14 -29.71 -49.10 29.61
C PRO A 14 -31.24 -49.12 29.65
N HIS A 15 -31.91 -48.44 28.72
CA HIS A 15 -33.29 -48.67 28.22
C HIS A 15 -33.92 -47.37 27.69
N VAL A 16 -33.38 -46.80 26.61
CA VAL A 16 -34.15 -45.89 25.72
C VAL A 16 -33.60 -46.04 24.29
N SER A 17 -33.90 -47.15 23.62
CA SER A 17 -33.44 -47.39 22.24
C SER A 17 -34.55 -47.33 21.17
N LYS A 18 -35.78 -46.92 21.51
CA LYS A 18 -36.89 -46.89 20.52
C LYS A 18 -37.64 -45.58 20.38
N THR A 19 -37.23 -44.51 21.06
CA THR A 19 -37.94 -43.21 21.00
C THR A 19 -37.10 -42.09 20.36
N LEU A 20 -35.86 -42.38 19.95
CA LEU A 20 -34.93 -41.39 19.36
C LEU A 20 -34.79 -41.49 17.83
N GLU A 21 -35.40 -42.48 17.16
CA GLU A 21 -35.40 -42.57 15.68
C GLU A 21 -36.47 -41.69 15.00
N LEU A 22 -37.43 -41.14 15.76
CA LEU A 22 -38.55 -40.36 15.18
C LEU A 22 -38.37 -38.82 15.22
N GLN A 23 -37.24 -38.29 15.69
CA GLN A 23 -37.01 -36.83 15.76
C GLN A 23 -35.83 -36.31 14.93
N TRP A 24 -35.09 -37.16 14.21
CA TRP A 24 -33.99 -36.72 13.33
C TRP A 24 -34.43 -36.32 11.91
N GLY A 25 -35.74 -36.41 11.61
CA GLY A 25 -36.32 -36.10 10.29
C GLY A 25 -36.63 -34.61 10.02
N MET A 26 -36.42 -33.71 10.98
CA MET A 26 -36.84 -32.29 10.87
C MET A 26 -35.70 -31.27 10.94
N LEU A 27 -34.47 -31.65 10.58
CA LEU A 27 -33.36 -30.70 10.44
C LEU A 27 -33.24 -30.20 8.99
N PRO A 28 -33.24 -28.87 8.73
CA PRO A 28 -33.08 -28.33 7.39
C PRO A 28 -31.72 -28.68 6.79
N PHE A 29 -31.73 -28.99 5.48
CA PHE A 29 -30.65 -29.56 4.67
C PHE A 29 -29.30 -28.80 4.75
N TRP A 30 -29.31 -27.51 5.10
CA TRP A 30 -28.09 -26.70 5.22
C TRP A 30 -27.23 -27.01 6.45
N LEU A 31 -27.81 -27.56 7.53
CA LEU A 31 -27.05 -27.89 8.76
C LEU A 31 -26.23 -29.19 8.65
N LYS A 32 -26.49 -30.03 7.64
CA LYS A 32 -25.70 -31.26 7.38
C LYS A 32 -24.39 -31.00 6.63
N ARG A 33 -24.15 -29.78 6.13
CA ARG A 33 -22.97 -29.46 5.31
C ARG A 33 -21.79 -28.83 6.06
N LEU A 34 -21.91 -28.59 7.37
CA LEU A 34 -20.88 -27.90 8.16
C LEU A 34 -20.11 -28.80 9.14
N ALA A 35 -20.40 -30.11 9.19
CA ALA A 35 -19.62 -31.06 9.96
C ALA A 35 -18.88 -31.99 8.99
N PHE A 36 -17.56 -32.07 9.11
CA PHE A 36 -16.58 -32.87 8.35
C PHE A 36 -15.98 -32.24 7.07
N PRO A 37 -14.77 -31.67 7.17
CA PRO A 37 -13.75 -31.87 6.15
C PRO A 37 -12.88 -33.09 6.55
N HIS A 38 -12.82 -34.06 5.65
CA HIS A 38 -11.89 -35.19 5.72
C HIS A 38 -10.44 -34.68 5.59
N THR A 39 -9.62 -34.93 6.60
CA THR A 39 -8.15 -34.85 6.51
C THR A 39 -7.61 -36.25 6.16
N THR A 40 -7.09 -36.42 4.95
CA THR A 40 -6.19 -37.53 4.59
C THR A 40 -4.82 -36.94 4.28
N SER A 41 -3.93 -36.95 5.27
CA SER A 41 -2.51 -36.65 5.09
C SER A 41 -1.79 -37.89 4.55
N VAL A 42 -1.34 -37.83 3.30
CA VAL A 42 -0.36 -38.78 2.74
C VAL A 42 1.03 -38.25 3.08
N ILE A 43 1.75 -38.98 3.91
CA ILE A 43 3.16 -38.76 4.21
C ILE A 43 3.98 -39.34 3.03
N GLN A 44 4.53 -38.48 2.18
CA GLN A 44 5.60 -38.86 1.26
C GLN A 44 6.94 -38.37 1.79
N LYS A 45 7.79 -39.33 2.16
CA LYS A 45 9.21 -39.16 2.43
C LYS A 45 9.93 -38.90 1.11
N PHE A 46 10.73 -37.83 1.03
CA PHE A 46 11.78 -37.69 0.03
C PHE A 46 13.16 -37.62 0.70
N PRO A 47 14.17 -38.33 0.16
CA PRO A 47 15.50 -38.38 0.76
C PRO A 47 16.35 -37.18 0.36
N PHE A 48 17.16 -36.73 1.31
CA PHE A 48 18.31 -35.86 1.07
C PHE A 48 19.35 -36.61 0.22
N ALA A 49 19.70 -36.06 -0.94
CA ALA A 49 20.92 -36.40 -1.65
C ALA A 49 21.81 -35.16 -1.74
N ARG A 50 22.95 -35.23 -1.05
CA ARG A 50 24.10 -34.35 -1.25
C ARG A 50 24.75 -34.70 -2.58
N LEU A 51 24.99 -33.72 -3.44
CA LEU A 51 25.97 -33.81 -4.52
C LEU A 51 26.84 -32.56 -4.48
N CYS A 52 28.07 -32.74 -3.98
CA CYS A 52 29.20 -31.89 -4.28
C CYS A 52 29.83 -32.41 -5.58
N SER A 53 30.10 -31.54 -6.56
CA SER A 53 31.21 -31.65 -7.51
C SER A 53 31.26 -30.44 -8.45
N PRO A 54 32.38 -30.18 -9.15
CA PRO A 54 33.00 -28.86 -9.18
C PRO A 54 32.82 -28.16 -10.51
N TRP A 55 33.04 -26.84 -10.46
CA TRP A 55 33.24 -25.98 -11.61
C TRP A 55 34.49 -26.38 -12.42
N PRO A 56 34.47 -26.16 -13.74
CA PRO A 56 35.66 -25.77 -14.46
C PRO A 56 35.51 -24.36 -15.03
N HIS A 57 36.55 -23.57 -14.78
CA HIS A 57 36.85 -22.32 -15.48
C HIS A 57 37.05 -22.55 -16.98
N GLN A 58 36.66 -21.55 -17.77
CA GLN A 58 37.25 -21.02 -19.02
C GLN A 58 36.18 -20.74 -20.08
N LEU A 59 35.86 -19.46 -20.25
CA LEU A 59 35.23 -18.94 -21.48
C LEU A 59 36.27 -18.08 -22.22
N PRO A 60 36.33 -18.13 -23.56
CA PRO A 60 37.25 -17.31 -24.35
C PRO A 60 36.74 -15.86 -24.47
N PRO A 61 37.62 -14.87 -24.74
CA PRO A 61 37.19 -13.50 -24.93
C PRO A 61 36.42 -13.36 -26.25
N LEU A 62 35.19 -12.86 -26.17
CA LEU A 62 34.40 -12.42 -27.31
C LEU A 62 34.98 -11.10 -27.83
N MET A 63 35.54 -11.13 -29.04
CA MET A 63 35.81 -9.94 -29.85
C MET A 63 34.49 -9.38 -30.36
N LEU A 64 34.05 -8.23 -29.84
CA LEU A 64 32.95 -7.45 -30.42
C LEU A 64 33.54 -6.48 -31.46
N GLY A 65 33.25 -6.71 -32.73
CA GLY A 65 33.46 -5.72 -33.80
C GLY A 65 32.38 -4.63 -33.78
N PRO A 66 32.64 -3.42 -34.31
CA PRO A 66 31.68 -2.33 -34.27
C PRO A 66 30.43 -2.64 -35.09
N LEU A 67 29.26 -2.45 -34.49
CA LEU A 67 27.97 -2.45 -35.16
C LEU A 67 27.76 -1.09 -35.82
N CYS A 68 27.80 -1.03 -37.15
CA CYS A 68 27.39 0.15 -37.91
C CYS A 68 26.09 -0.19 -38.67
N SER A 69 25.05 0.63 -38.50
CA SER A 69 23.84 0.56 -39.32
C SER A 69 23.85 1.66 -40.39
N LYS A 70 23.26 1.36 -41.55
CA LYS A 70 23.11 2.32 -42.66
C LYS A 70 21.78 3.06 -42.50
N GLY A 71 21.82 4.38 -42.33
CA GLY A 71 20.65 5.25 -42.45
C GLY A 71 20.27 5.52 -43.91
N VAL A 72 18.98 5.84 -44.13
CA VAL A 72 18.36 6.05 -45.45
C VAL A 72 18.87 7.30 -46.20
N ALA A 73 19.74 8.10 -45.59
CA ALA A 73 20.36 9.29 -46.20
C ALA A 73 21.89 9.19 -46.40
N GLY A 74 22.47 7.99 -46.29
CA GLY A 74 23.88 7.76 -46.67
C GLY A 74 24.94 8.05 -45.60
N ASP A 75 24.58 8.65 -44.46
CA ASP A 75 25.52 8.82 -43.35
C ASP A 75 25.67 7.54 -42.52
N ARG A 76 26.95 7.18 -42.27
CA ARG A 76 27.34 6.08 -41.39
C ARG A 76 27.70 6.63 -40.02
N SER A 77 26.88 6.32 -39.02
CA SER A 77 27.23 6.54 -37.62
C SER A 77 27.70 5.21 -37.02
N CYS A 78 28.92 5.17 -36.51
CA CYS A 78 29.45 4.02 -35.77
C CYS A 78 29.64 4.44 -34.31
N LEU A 79 29.12 3.64 -33.38
CA LEU A 79 29.34 3.80 -31.94
C LEU A 79 30.64 3.08 -31.56
N ALA A 80 31.55 3.79 -30.91
CA ALA A 80 32.72 3.19 -30.26
C ALA A 80 32.32 2.79 -28.83
N LEU A 81 32.44 1.50 -28.51
CA LEU A 81 32.39 1.02 -27.12
C LEU A 81 33.81 1.07 -26.55
N SER A 82 34.01 1.89 -25.52
CA SER A 82 35.20 1.82 -24.67
C SER A 82 34.91 0.88 -23.50
N ALA A 83 35.78 -0.12 -23.28
CA ALA A 83 35.70 -1.01 -22.14
C ALA A 83 36.23 -0.32 -20.88
N LEU A 84 35.46 -0.36 -19.79
CA LEU A 84 35.91 -0.03 -18.44
C LEU A 84 36.56 -1.28 -17.82
N THR A 85 37.84 -1.18 -17.48
CA THR A 85 38.49 -2.10 -16.54
C THR A 85 38.62 -1.40 -15.21
N ALA A 86 37.95 -1.90 -14.17
CA ALA A 86 38.11 -1.43 -12.80
C ALA A 86 39.28 -2.17 -12.14
N ASP A 87 40.18 -1.42 -11.50
CA ASP A 87 41.24 -1.93 -10.63
C ASP A 87 40.68 -2.09 -9.20
N PRO A 88 40.88 -3.20 -8.46
CA PRO A 88 40.14 -3.46 -7.22
C PRO A 88 40.63 -2.74 -5.96
N ASP A 89 41.74 -1.99 -5.97
CA ASP A 89 42.44 -1.68 -4.72
C ASP A 89 42.52 -0.20 -4.27
N ASP A 90 41.92 0.77 -4.96
CA ASP A 90 41.90 2.15 -4.45
C ASP A 90 40.47 2.70 -4.29
N GLY A 91 40.03 2.75 -3.03
CA GLY A 91 38.79 3.39 -2.64
C GLY A 91 38.95 4.91 -2.61
N GLU A 92 38.60 5.58 -3.70
CA GLU A 92 37.85 6.84 -3.81
C GLU A 92 37.67 7.14 -5.31
N ALA A 93 36.43 7.20 -5.80
CA ALA A 93 36.14 7.57 -7.19
C ALA A 93 35.46 8.96 -7.23
N GLU A 94 36.22 9.96 -7.63
CA GLU A 94 35.72 11.28 -7.99
C GLU A 94 35.17 11.22 -9.43
N ILE A 95 33.88 11.51 -9.60
CA ILE A 95 33.23 11.52 -10.92
C ILE A 95 33.54 12.84 -11.63
N VAL A 96 34.50 12.82 -12.55
CA VAL A 96 34.71 13.91 -13.52
C VAL A 96 34.03 13.53 -14.84
N LEU A 97 32.94 14.20 -15.17
CA LEU A 97 32.27 14.08 -16.47
C LEU A 97 33.06 14.80 -17.56
N PRO A 98 33.41 14.16 -18.69
CA PRO A 98 33.94 14.88 -19.84
C PRO A 98 32.80 15.52 -20.65
N LEU A 99 32.85 16.85 -20.80
CA LEU A 99 32.06 17.58 -21.79
C LEU A 99 32.60 17.28 -23.21
N LEU A 100 31.83 16.52 -23.98
CA LEU A 100 32.03 16.33 -25.41
C LEU A 100 31.62 17.60 -26.17
N SER A 101 32.58 18.44 -26.54
CA SER A 101 32.37 19.47 -27.55
C SER A 101 32.35 18.83 -28.94
N GLN A 102 31.20 18.80 -29.60
CA GLN A 102 31.11 18.36 -30.99
C GLN A 102 31.79 19.38 -31.92
N ALA A 103 32.62 18.86 -32.83
CA ALA A 103 33.23 19.59 -33.91
C ALA A 103 32.17 20.03 -34.93
N VAL A 104 31.88 21.33 -35.00
CA VAL A 104 31.15 21.92 -36.13
C VAL A 104 32.15 22.10 -37.27
N GLY A 105 31.86 21.45 -38.40
CA GLY A 105 32.63 21.59 -39.64
C GLY A 105 32.66 23.04 -40.13
N ARG A 106 33.87 23.54 -40.39
CA ARG A 106 34.12 24.85 -41.00
C ARG A 106 33.61 24.88 -42.45
N ALA A 107 32.77 25.86 -42.76
CA ALA A 107 32.57 26.34 -44.13
C ALA A 107 33.82 27.12 -44.60
N PRO A 108 34.13 27.15 -45.91
CA PRO A 108 35.32 27.82 -46.44
C PRO A 108 35.20 29.35 -46.40
N PRO A 109 36.30 30.11 -46.25
CA PRO A 109 36.27 31.56 -46.20
C PRO A 109 36.15 32.17 -47.61
N LEU A 110 35.33 33.22 -47.72
CA LEU A 110 35.37 34.17 -48.83
C LEU A 110 36.56 35.13 -48.66
N PRO A 111 37.15 35.64 -49.76
CA PRO A 111 38.41 36.38 -49.70
C PRO A 111 38.21 37.85 -49.35
N GLY A 112 39.15 38.39 -48.57
CA GLY A 112 39.47 39.82 -48.58
C GLY A 112 39.07 40.60 -47.33
N VAL A 113 39.84 40.47 -46.25
CA VAL A 113 40.11 41.55 -45.28
C VAL A 113 41.50 41.28 -44.67
N GLU A 114 42.42 42.23 -44.76
CA GLU A 114 43.76 42.19 -44.16
C GLU A 114 43.71 42.36 -42.63
N PRO A 115 44.66 41.80 -41.85
CA PRO A 115 44.73 42.01 -40.42
C PRO A 115 45.59 43.24 -40.07
N GLY A 116 45.00 44.16 -39.30
CA GLY A 116 45.71 45.23 -38.60
C GLY A 116 46.15 44.76 -37.21
N VAL A 117 47.44 44.98 -36.94
CA VAL A 117 48.16 44.74 -35.68
C VAL A 117 47.84 45.84 -34.65
N SER A 118 47.67 45.50 -33.38
CA SER A 118 48.29 46.26 -32.27
C SER A 118 48.29 45.45 -30.96
N GLU A 119 49.50 45.29 -30.44
CA GLU A 119 49.83 44.88 -29.07
C GLU A 119 49.47 46.00 -28.05
N ASP A 120 49.59 45.63 -26.77
CA ASP A 120 49.70 46.46 -25.55
C ASP A 120 48.43 46.97 -24.87
N ALA A 121 48.12 46.38 -23.69
CA ALA A 121 47.90 47.14 -22.45
C ALA A 121 47.83 46.22 -21.21
N GLU A 122 48.58 46.63 -20.18
CA GLU A 122 48.73 46.02 -18.86
C GLU A 122 47.52 46.27 -17.92
N GLY A 123 47.17 45.26 -17.09
CA GLY A 123 46.57 45.33 -15.73
C GLY A 123 45.24 46.10 -15.50
N PRO A 124 44.56 46.00 -14.32
CA PRO A 124 45.01 45.42 -13.05
C PRO A 124 43.99 44.46 -12.36
N HIS A 125 44.45 43.84 -11.26
CA HIS A 125 43.67 43.10 -10.25
C HIS A 125 42.47 43.86 -9.69
N VAL A 126 41.27 43.22 -9.63
CA VAL A 126 40.25 43.45 -8.59
C VAL A 126 39.43 42.17 -8.28
N SER A 127 39.24 41.98 -6.97
CA SER A 127 38.47 41.05 -6.13
C SER A 127 37.44 40.05 -6.68
N ALA A 128 37.41 38.91 -5.96
CA ALA A 128 36.32 37.94 -5.89
C ALA A 128 35.02 38.55 -5.38
N GLU A 129 34.00 38.61 -6.24
CA GLU A 129 32.59 38.64 -5.86
C GLU A 129 31.75 38.20 -7.07
N TYR A 130 30.75 37.35 -6.82
CA TYR A 130 29.61 37.11 -7.71
C TYR A 130 29.82 36.30 -9.01
N CYS A 131 29.68 34.96 -8.93
CA CYS A 131 29.27 34.14 -10.07
C CYS A 131 27.80 33.71 -9.91
N ARG A 132 26.87 34.58 -10.35
CA ARG A 132 25.62 34.13 -10.99
C ARG A 132 25.89 34.11 -12.48
N SER A 133 26.18 32.94 -13.04
CA SER A 133 26.27 32.77 -14.49
C SER A 133 24.86 32.67 -15.06
N GLU A 134 24.46 33.73 -15.76
CA GLU A 134 23.39 33.72 -16.74
C GLU A 134 23.69 32.69 -17.83
N LEU A 135 22.74 31.77 -18.04
CA LEU A 135 22.74 30.86 -19.16
C LEU A 135 22.05 31.57 -20.34
N GLN A 136 22.83 32.22 -21.21
CA GLN A 136 22.33 32.68 -22.50
C GLN A 136 22.16 31.46 -23.43
N ILE A 137 20.95 30.95 -23.56
CA ILE A 137 20.59 30.00 -24.61
C ILE A 137 20.02 30.78 -25.80
N ALA A 138 20.75 30.73 -26.91
CA ALA A 138 20.28 31.21 -28.20
C ALA A 138 19.22 30.25 -28.79
N ASN A 139 18.15 30.85 -29.31
CA ASN A 139 17.15 30.34 -30.26
C ASN A 139 16.15 29.27 -29.79
N GLY A 140 14.91 29.73 -29.54
CA GLY A 140 13.70 28.95 -29.87
C GLY A 140 12.61 28.88 -28.79
N LEU A 141 11.81 29.94 -28.65
CA LEU A 141 10.45 29.95 -28.06
C LEU A 141 10.25 29.19 -26.73
N THR A 142 10.77 29.73 -25.63
CA THR A 142 10.21 29.49 -24.29
C THR A 142 9.36 30.68 -23.87
N LYS A 143 8.04 30.48 -23.82
CA LYS A 143 7.13 31.43 -23.19
C LYS A 143 7.37 31.32 -21.67
N ILE A 144 8.02 32.32 -21.10
CA ILE A 144 8.18 32.44 -19.64
C ILE A 144 6.78 32.67 -19.05
N ILE A 145 6.24 31.65 -18.39
CA ILE A 145 4.94 31.75 -17.71
C ILE A 145 5.20 32.40 -16.33
N PRO A 146 4.60 33.56 -16.03
CA PRO A 146 4.82 34.25 -14.76
C PRO A 146 4.35 33.40 -13.57
N PRO A 147 4.95 33.54 -12.37
CA PRO A 147 4.63 32.73 -11.18
C PRO A 147 3.14 32.70 -10.79
N ALA A 148 2.37 33.72 -11.18
CA ALA A 148 0.93 33.79 -10.93
C ALA A 148 0.10 32.80 -11.78
N GLU A 149 0.65 32.29 -12.89
CA GLU A 149 -0.02 31.37 -13.81
C GLU A 149 0.38 29.89 -13.59
N TRP A 150 1.38 29.62 -12.73
CA TRP A 150 1.86 28.28 -12.39
C TRP A 150 0.77 27.31 -11.88
N PRO A 151 -0.23 27.74 -11.08
CA PRO A 151 -1.28 26.84 -10.60
C PRO A 151 -2.09 26.22 -11.74
N HIS A 152 -2.30 26.94 -12.84
CA HIS A 152 -3.08 26.44 -13.97
C HIS A 152 -2.26 25.51 -14.87
N THR A 153 -0.97 25.78 -15.07
CA THR A 153 -0.11 24.94 -15.91
C THR A 153 0.26 23.61 -15.24
N MET A 154 0.55 23.60 -13.93
CA MET A 154 0.85 22.34 -13.22
C MET A 154 -0.37 21.42 -13.08
N THR A 155 -1.59 21.97 -13.06
CA THR A 155 -2.83 21.17 -13.05
C THR A 155 -3.02 20.41 -14.37
N GLN A 156 -2.55 20.96 -15.49
CA GLN A 156 -2.68 20.37 -16.82
C GLN A 156 -1.69 19.20 -17.07
N PHE A 157 -0.57 19.17 -16.33
CA PHE A 157 0.42 18.08 -16.36
C PHE A 157 0.22 17.02 -15.26
N GLY A 158 -0.91 17.04 -14.53
CA GLY A 158 -1.25 15.98 -13.57
C GLY A 158 -0.35 15.87 -12.33
N MET A 159 0.65 16.74 -12.17
CA MET A 159 1.57 16.76 -11.04
C MET A 159 1.17 17.81 -10.00
N THR A 160 0.04 17.59 -9.33
CA THR A 160 -0.21 18.23 -8.03
C THR A 160 0.08 17.20 -6.96
N VAL A 161 1.31 17.17 -6.45
CA VAL A 161 1.63 16.38 -5.27
C VAL A 161 1.12 17.16 -4.06
N THR A 162 -0.14 16.94 -3.70
CA THR A 162 -0.66 17.43 -2.43
C THR A 162 -0.18 16.43 -1.39
N ILE A 163 1.03 16.63 -0.86
CA ILE A 163 1.51 15.82 0.25
C ILE A 163 0.66 16.22 1.45
N ALA A 164 -0.26 15.36 1.86
CA ALA A 164 -0.88 15.48 3.18
C ALA A 164 0.27 15.58 4.18
N SER A 165 0.35 16.66 4.96
CA SER A 165 1.49 16.90 5.84
C SER A 165 1.72 15.66 6.69
N ALA A 166 2.91 15.07 6.60
CA ALA A 166 3.23 13.91 7.40
C ALA A 166 3.16 14.25 8.89
N THR A 167 2.89 13.24 9.72
CA THR A 167 3.02 13.42 11.16
C THR A 167 4.47 13.75 11.47
N GLN A 168 4.67 14.83 12.22
CA GLN A 168 6.00 15.28 12.61
C GLN A 168 6.25 14.90 14.07
N ILE A 169 7.39 14.27 14.35
CA ILE A 169 7.84 13.93 15.71
C ILE A 169 9.06 14.78 16.00
N CYS A 170 8.93 15.72 16.94
CA CYS A 170 10.00 16.59 17.39
C CYS A 170 10.56 16.11 18.72
N VAL A 171 11.86 15.88 18.78
CA VAL A 171 12.56 15.59 20.04
C VAL A 171 12.79 16.90 20.77
N LEU A 172 12.32 16.98 22.01
CA LEU A 172 12.48 18.12 22.91
C LEU A 172 13.70 17.94 23.81
N GLU A 173 13.97 16.71 24.25
CA GLU A 173 15.12 16.34 25.08
C GLU A 173 15.66 14.97 24.66
N PRO A 174 16.98 14.73 24.77
CA PRO A 174 18.02 15.67 25.19
C PRO A 174 18.39 16.68 24.07
N GLU A 175 19.05 17.79 24.43
CA GLU A 175 19.40 18.88 23.50
C GLU A 175 20.18 18.42 22.24
N PRO A 176 21.17 17.51 22.32
CA PRO A 176 21.89 17.01 21.14
C PRO A 176 21.00 16.28 20.12
N LEU A 177 19.83 15.79 20.55
CA LEU A 177 18.87 15.10 19.69
C LEU A 177 17.73 16.00 19.21
N ARG A 178 17.69 17.29 19.59
CA ARG A 178 16.61 18.22 19.21
C ARG A 178 16.51 18.41 17.71
N ARG A 179 15.53 17.74 17.12
CA ARG A 179 15.15 17.85 15.72
C ARG A 179 13.80 17.20 15.50
N CYS A 180 13.20 17.49 14.36
CA CYS A 180 11.95 16.88 13.96
C CYS A 180 12.16 15.84 12.87
N PHE A 181 11.36 14.79 12.91
CA PHE A 181 11.35 13.68 11.98
C PHE A 181 9.96 13.51 11.40
N GLU A 182 9.88 13.02 10.17
CA GLU A 182 8.62 12.52 9.63
C GLU A 182 8.38 11.09 10.15
N ALA A 183 7.14 10.81 10.50
CA ALA A 183 6.74 9.51 10.98
C ALA A 183 5.41 9.09 10.37
N ALA A 184 5.27 7.78 10.26
CA ALA A 184 4.09 7.19 9.69
C ALA A 184 2.97 7.07 10.75
N SER A 185 1.79 7.67 10.56
CA SER A 185 0.68 7.48 11.49
C SER A 185 -0.11 6.20 11.21
N ALA A 186 -0.36 5.44 12.27
CA ALA A 186 -1.46 4.49 12.25
C ALA A 186 -2.78 5.24 12.32
N LEU A 187 -3.80 4.74 11.61
CA LEU A 187 -5.11 5.39 11.52
C LEU A 187 -6.10 4.94 12.61
N PHE A 188 -5.77 3.86 13.33
CA PHE A 188 -6.57 3.43 14.45
C PHE A 188 -6.13 4.21 15.69
N ALA A 189 -7.10 4.84 16.38
CA ALA A 189 -6.86 5.69 17.54
C ALA A 189 -5.91 6.88 17.28
N ALA A 190 -5.78 7.31 16.02
CA ALA A 190 -5.03 8.52 15.70
C ALA A 190 -5.72 9.75 16.32
N PRO A 191 -4.96 10.72 16.86
CA PRO A 191 -5.51 11.99 17.31
C PRO A 191 -6.20 12.73 16.15
N GLY A 192 -6.97 13.76 16.48
CA GLY A 192 -7.52 14.66 15.48
C GLY A 192 -6.40 15.37 14.69
N PRO A 193 -6.64 15.75 13.43
CA PRO A 193 -5.69 16.54 12.68
C PRO A 193 -5.35 17.86 13.40
N GLY A 194 -4.06 18.17 13.52
CA GLY A 194 -3.56 19.34 14.27
C GLY A 194 -3.44 19.12 15.79
N ASP A 195 -3.89 17.99 16.33
CA ASP A 195 -3.63 17.66 17.72
C ASP A 195 -2.13 17.46 17.95
N ARG A 196 -1.69 17.83 19.15
CA ARG A 196 -0.33 17.62 19.62
C ARG A 196 -0.33 16.66 20.80
N LEU A 197 0.59 15.71 20.76
CA LEU A 197 0.82 14.79 21.86
C LEU A 197 2.26 14.95 22.33
N ARG A 198 2.45 15.37 23.58
CA ARG A 198 3.77 15.46 24.21
C ARG A 198 3.93 14.35 25.23
N GLY A 199 5.11 13.77 25.30
CA GLY A 199 5.36 12.68 26.22
C GLY A 199 6.81 12.21 26.30
N ARG A 200 7.14 11.56 27.41
CA ARG A 200 8.44 10.91 27.61
C ARG A 200 8.45 9.54 26.94
N LEU A 201 9.49 9.23 26.18
CA LEU A 201 9.68 7.93 25.56
C LEU A 201 10.15 6.90 26.60
N LEU A 202 9.55 5.72 26.55
CA LEU A 202 9.92 4.57 27.37
C LEU A 202 10.13 3.33 26.51
N TRP A 203 11.35 2.79 26.48
CA TRP A 203 11.67 1.59 25.71
C TRP A 203 11.04 0.33 26.31
N GLN A 204 10.27 -0.40 25.50
CA GLN A 204 9.48 -1.57 25.91
C GLN A 204 9.82 -2.84 25.10
N GLY A 205 10.96 -2.85 24.41
CA GLY A 205 11.39 -3.98 23.60
C GLY A 205 10.39 -4.26 22.47
N LEU A 206 9.76 -5.44 22.47
CA LEU A 206 8.84 -5.84 21.39
C LEU A 206 7.43 -5.26 21.54
N GLY A 207 7.01 -4.84 22.74
CA GLY A 207 5.63 -4.38 22.97
C GLY A 207 4.55 -5.42 22.64
N CYS A 208 4.88 -6.71 22.76
CA CYS A 208 3.96 -7.82 22.50
C CYS A 208 3.69 -8.61 23.79
N GLY A 209 2.44 -9.07 23.98
CA GLY A 209 2.07 -9.93 25.09
C GLY A 209 1.75 -9.19 26.40
N ASN A 210 1.89 -9.91 27.53
CA ASN A 210 1.65 -9.40 28.88
C ASN A 210 2.96 -9.10 29.61
N GLU A 211 4.05 -8.86 28.87
CA GLU A 211 5.32 -8.48 29.47
C GLU A 211 5.12 -7.17 30.23
N ARG A 212 5.34 -7.20 31.55
CA ARG A 212 5.35 -5.97 32.34
C ARG A 212 6.50 -5.08 31.86
N PRO A 213 6.31 -3.75 31.86
CA PRO A 213 7.40 -2.80 31.70
C PRO A 213 8.63 -3.20 32.52
N ARG A 214 9.80 -3.23 31.89
CA ARG A 214 11.06 -3.61 32.57
C ARG A 214 11.55 -2.56 33.56
N HIS A 215 11.00 -1.35 33.55
CA HIS A 215 11.44 -0.25 34.41
C HIS A 215 10.39 0.09 35.47
N GLY A 216 10.71 -0.29 36.71
CA GLY A 216 10.20 0.25 37.97
C GLY A 216 8.72 0.02 38.27
N GLU A 217 8.39 -0.51 39.46
CA GLU A 217 7.03 -0.49 40.04
C GLU A 217 6.55 0.93 40.42
N GLY A 218 7.07 1.98 39.75
CA GLY A 218 6.60 3.34 39.89
C GLY A 218 5.20 3.49 39.31
N ALA A 219 4.40 4.37 39.91
CA ALA A 219 3.14 4.77 39.31
C ALA A 219 3.41 5.35 37.92
N HIS A 220 2.66 4.89 36.90
CA HIS A 220 2.74 5.43 35.54
C HIS A 220 2.62 6.95 35.56
N GLU A 221 3.61 7.64 34.97
CA GLU A 221 3.50 9.07 34.80
C GLU A 221 2.56 9.36 33.63
N PRO A 222 1.57 10.26 33.81
CA PRO A 222 0.71 10.67 32.71
C PRO A 222 1.56 11.28 31.58
N GLY A 223 1.30 10.87 30.34
CA GLY A 223 2.05 11.33 29.17
C GLY A 223 3.15 10.38 28.68
N GLU A 224 3.35 9.20 29.28
CA GLU A 224 4.34 8.24 28.76
C GLU A 224 3.98 7.74 27.35
N ILE A 225 4.98 7.67 26.47
CA ILE A 225 4.87 7.12 25.12
C ILE A 225 5.74 5.88 25.02
N HIS A 226 5.12 4.73 24.75
CA HIS A 226 5.85 3.48 24.63
C HIS A 226 6.64 3.42 23.33
N PHE A 227 7.96 3.30 23.42
CA PHE A 227 8.84 3.06 22.29
C PHE A 227 9.09 1.56 22.14
N VAL A 228 8.71 0.98 21.00
CA VAL A 228 8.73 -0.47 20.77
C VAL A 228 9.35 -0.81 19.42
N ARG A 229 9.88 -2.02 19.28
CA ARG A 229 10.40 -2.56 18.02
C ARG A 229 9.28 -3.08 17.12
N ARG A 230 9.41 -2.92 15.80
CA ARG A 230 8.59 -3.61 14.79
C ARG A 230 8.74 -5.14 14.89
N GLY A 231 7.69 -5.88 14.52
CA GLY A 231 7.70 -7.36 14.43
C GLY A 231 7.00 -8.08 15.59
N ARG A 232 6.98 -9.43 15.52
CA ARG A 232 6.38 -10.42 16.44
C ARG A 232 4.86 -10.38 16.65
N CYS A 233 4.25 -9.19 16.64
CA CYS A 233 2.80 -9.00 16.72
C CYS A 233 2.37 -7.79 15.87
N SER A 234 1.08 -7.66 15.60
CA SER A 234 0.53 -6.56 14.80
C SER A 234 0.66 -5.20 15.53
N PHE A 235 0.68 -4.11 14.77
CA PHE A 235 0.65 -2.75 15.33
C PHE A 235 -0.56 -2.52 16.25
N SER A 236 -1.72 -3.06 15.88
CA SER A 236 -2.93 -3.01 16.70
C SER A 236 -2.76 -3.72 18.05
N ALA A 237 -2.00 -4.81 18.10
CA ALA A 237 -1.68 -5.51 19.34
C ALA A 237 -0.74 -4.68 20.21
N LYS A 238 0.29 -4.04 19.63
CA LYS A 238 1.22 -3.15 20.36
C LYS A 238 0.48 -1.97 20.99
N SER A 239 -0.38 -1.30 20.22
CA SER A 239 -1.24 -0.22 20.73
C SER A 239 -2.17 -0.68 21.86
N ALA A 240 -2.79 -1.86 21.72
CA ALA A 240 -3.65 -2.40 22.77
C ALA A 240 -2.87 -2.78 24.05
N VAL A 241 -1.64 -3.30 23.92
CA VAL A 241 -0.76 -3.59 25.06
C VAL A 241 -0.38 -2.28 25.78
N ALA A 242 0.06 -1.27 25.03
CA ALA A 242 0.42 0.02 25.57
C ALA A 242 -0.75 0.71 26.29
N ALA A 243 -1.95 0.66 25.71
CA ALA A 243 -3.17 1.19 26.34
C ALA A 243 -3.49 0.51 27.68
N ARG A 244 -3.31 -0.82 27.78
CA ARG A 244 -3.48 -1.54 29.07
C ARG A 244 -2.44 -1.16 30.11
N HIS A 245 -1.28 -0.69 29.67
CA HIS A 245 -0.23 -0.15 30.54
C HIS A 245 -0.39 1.37 30.72
N GLY A 246 -1.51 1.99 30.37
CA GLY A 246 -1.72 3.42 30.62
C GLY A 246 -0.81 4.37 29.80
N ALA A 247 -0.13 3.87 28.78
CA ALA A 247 0.61 4.72 27.85
C ALA A 247 -0.35 5.69 27.14
N SER A 248 0.14 6.87 26.80
CA SER A 248 -0.60 7.86 26.02
C SER A 248 -0.51 7.60 24.51
N ALA A 249 0.57 6.95 24.06
CA ALA A 249 0.76 6.53 22.67
C ALA A 249 1.86 5.45 22.53
N VAL A 250 2.05 5.00 21.29
CA VAL A 250 3.12 4.09 20.88
C VAL A 250 3.94 4.70 19.75
N LEU A 251 5.26 4.66 19.88
CA LEU A 251 6.19 4.89 18.79
C LEU A 251 6.86 3.57 18.43
N VAL A 252 6.74 3.14 17.17
CA VAL A 252 7.29 1.88 16.68
C VAL A 252 8.54 2.14 15.86
N ALA A 253 9.67 1.58 16.29
CA ALA A 253 10.93 1.59 15.59
C ALA A 253 10.98 0.54 14.48
N ASP A 254 11.16 0.98 13.24
CA ASP A 254 11.33 0.14 12.06
C ASP A 254 12.81 -0.03 11.67
N PHE A 255 13.51 -0.91 12.38
CA PHE A 255 14.90 -1.27 12.06
C PHE A 255 15.04 -2.18 10.83
N GLU A 256 13.94 -2.62 10.22
CA GLU A 256 13.97 -3.48 9.02
C GLU A 256 14.01 -2.65 7.73
N SER A 257 13.54 -1.40 7.79
CA SER A 257 13.61 -0.45 6.68
C SER A 257 15.05 0.05 6.47
N ALA A 258 15.53 0.00 5.22
CA ALA A 258 16.88 0.46 4.88
C ALA A 258 17.03 2.00 4.94
N GLN A 259 15.91 2.74 4.88
CA GLN A 259 15.90 4.21 4.80
C GLN A 259 14.72 4.80 5.57
N ASP A 260 14.95 5.95 6.23
CA ASP A 260 13.95 6.61 7.10
C ASP A 260 12.66 7.01 6.36
N HIS A 261 12.79 7.45 5.10
CA HIS A 261 11.66 7.89 4.28
C HIS A 261 10.66 6.76 3.98
N GLN A 262 11.13 5.52 3.86
CA GLN A 262 10.24 4.38 3.56
C GLN A 262 9.26 4.09 4.70
N ALA A 263 9.68 4.33 5.94
CA ALA A 263 8.80 4.19 7.09
C ALA A 263 7.74 5.30 7.09
N ALA A 264 8.13 6.55 6.88
CA ALA A 264 7.22 7.71 6.81
C ALA A 264 6.16 7.56 5.73
N ASP A 265 6.49 6.91 4.61
CA ASP A 265 5.57 6.61 3.52
C ASP A 265 4.58 5.47 3.83
N THR A 266 4.44 5.00 5.07
CA THR A 266 3.57 3.84 5.39
C THR A 266 2.34 4.22 6.22
N LEU A 267 1.15 3.96 5.71
CA LEU A 267 -0.12 4.11 6.42
C LEU A 267 -0.52 2.82 7.12
N VAL A 268 -0.40 2.81 8.44
CA VAL A 268 -0.70 1.60 9.22
C VAL A 268 -2.20 1.53 9.54
N ALA A 269 -2.93 0.70 8.80
CA ALA A 269 -4.34 0.43 9.08
C ALA A 269 -4.52 -0.86 9.90
N GLY A 270 -5.36 -0.80 10.93
CA GLY A 270 -5.60 -1.90 11.86
C GLY A 270 -6.86 -2.68 11.50
N SER A 271 -6.84 -3.99 11.75
CA SER A 271 -7.98 -4.89 11.49
C SER A 271 -9.13 -4.80 12.50
N GLN A 272 -8.91 -4.14 13.64
CA GLN A 272 -9.82 -4.15 14.77
C GLN A 272 -10.23 -2.71 15.14
N GLY A 273 -11.40 -2.52 15.75
CA GLY A 273 -11.95 -1.21 16.14
C GLY A 273 -11.05 -0.40 17.08
N PRO A 274 -11.35 0.90 17.28
CA PRO A 274 -10.53 1.83 18.06
C PRO A 274 -10.59 1.63 19.59
N ALA A 275 -11.53 0.85 20.11
CA ALA A 275 -11.72 0.70 21.56
C ALA A 275 -10.49 0.09 22.24
N GLY A 276 -10.06 0.71 23.35
CA GLY A 276 -8.93 0.24 24.17
C GLY A 276 -7.56 0.38 23.50
N ARG A 277 -7.36 1.44 22.72
CA ARG A 277 -6.13 1.71 21.97
C ARG A 277 -5.67 3.14 22.15
N VAL A 278 -4.37 3.31 21.95
CA VAL A 278 -3.68 4.61 21.94
C VAL A 278 -3.12 4.89 20.54
N PRO A 279 -2.92 6.17 20.18
CA PRO A 279 -2.20 6.56 18.97
C PRO A 279 -0.93 5.76 18.75
N LEU A 280 -0.61 5.47 17.48
CA LEU A 280 0.61 4.76 17.12
C LEU A 280 1.28 5.40 15.92
N TRP A 281 2.60 5.57 15.99
CA TRP A 281 3.43 6.05 14.89
C TRP A 281 4.56 5.09 14.57
N LEU A 282 5.01 5.05 13.32
CA LEU A 282 6.12 4.26 12.83
C LEU A 282 7.28 5.19 12.46
N LEU A 283 8.45 4.93 13.00
CA LEU A 283 9.67 5.71 12.79
C LEU A 283 10.72 4.85 12.08
N GLY A 284 11.39 5.43 11.09
CA GLY A 284 12.44 4.75 10.32
C GLY A 284 13.68 4.38 11.14
N ALA A 285 14.49 3.46 10.61
CA ALA A 285 15.61 2.84 11.31
C ALA A 285 16.64 3.83 11.86
N GLY A 286 17.05 4.83 11.06
CA GLY A 286 18.08 5.79 11.45
C GLY A 286 17.59 6.73 12.55
N SER A 287 16.35 7.18 12.45
CA SER A 287 15.73 8.04 13.46
C SER A 287 15.42 7.26 14.74
N ALA A 288 14.91 6.04 14.62
CA ALA A 288 14.68 5.17 15.76
C ALA A 288 15.98 4.75 16.47
N GLY A 289 17.06 4.51 15.73
CA GLY A 289 18.37 4.13 16.30
C GLY A 289 18.91 5.18 17.26
N ARG A 290 18.93 6.45 16.84
CA ARG A 290 19.37 7.57 17.69
C ARG A 290 18.57 7.72 18.99
N LEU A 291 17.25 7.55 18.92
CA LEU A 291 16.40 7.62 20.12
C LEU A 291 16.67 6.43 21.05
N LEU A 292 16.87 5.24 20.48
CA LEU A 292 17.18 4.05 21.26
C LEU A 292 18.54 4.16 21.95
N GLU A 293 19.57 4.64 21.26
CA GLU A 293 20.91 4.87 21.82
C GLU A 293 20.87 5.79 23.05
N ALA A 294 20.15 6.92 22.97
CA ALA A 294 19.99 7.83 24.12
C ALA A 294 19.22 7.18 25.28
N LEU A 295 18.14 6.44 24.99
CA LEU A 295 17.40 5.70 26.02
C LEU A 295 18.26 4.63 26.69
N GLU A 296 19.10 3.91 25.93
CA GLU A 296 20.04 2.91 26.45
C GLU A 296 21.17 3.53 27.27
N ALA A 297 21.57 4.76 26.94
CA ALA A 297 22.50 5.57 27.75
C ALA A 297 21.86 6.09 29.06
N GLY A 298 20.56 5.87 29.27
CA GLY A 298 19.82 6.35 30.44
C GLY A 298 19.39 7.82 30.36
N GLU A 299 19.52 8.44 29.18
CA GLU A 299 19.10 9.82 28.97
C GLU A 299 17.56 9.88 28.81
N PRO A 300 16.88 10.83 29.49
CA PRO A 300 15.45 11.03 29.27
C PRO A 300 15.23 11.57 27.85
N VAL A 301 14.41 10.87 27.08
CA VAL A 301 13.98 11.35 25.76
C VAL A 301 12.54 11.82 25.84
N GLU A 302 12.31 13.10 25.57
CA GLU A 302 10.98 13.70 25.51
C GLU A 302 10.68 14.09 24.06
N ILE A 303 9.47 13.77 23.60
CA ILE A 303 9.02 14.10 22.25
C ILE A 303 7.69 14.85 22.26
N GLU A 304 7.47 15.63 21.21
CA GLU A 304 6.18 16.16 20.80
C GLU A 304 5.83 15.60 19.42
N VAL A 305 4.61 15.09 19.28
CA VAL A 305 4.07 14.60 18.02
C VAL A 305 2.99 15.55 17.55
N GLU A 306 3.18 16.14 16.38
CA GLU A 306 2.18 16.96 15.69
C GLU A 306 1.53 16.15 14.57
N VAL A 307 0.22 15.90 14.72
CA VAL A 307 -0.54 15.20 13.67
C VAL A 307 -0.81 16.16 12.52
N GLY A 308 -0.40 15.75 11.33
CA GLY A 308 -0.59 16.53 10.12
C GLY A 308 -2.04 16.96 9.88
N LYS A 309 -2.21 18.09 9.17
CA LYS A 309 -3.52 18.57 8.75
C LYS A 309 -4.09 17.66 7.66
N PRO A 310 -5.43 17.52 7.59
CA PRO A 310 -6.06 16.75 6.54
C PRO A 310 -5.81 17.43 5.19
N ALA A 311 -5.62 16.64 4.13
CA ALA A 311 -5.48 17.18 2.79
C ALA A 311 -6.85 17.61 2.24
N ALA A 312 -6.88 18.69 1.46
CA ALA A 312 -8.10 19.17 0.81
C ALA A 312 -8.65 18.18 -0.24
N ALA A 313 -7.79 17.34 -0.78
CA ALA A 313 -8.14 16.24 -1.67
C ALA A 313 -7.38 14.99 -1.23
N ILE A 314 -7.99 13.83 -1.42
CA ILE A 314 -7.34 12.55 -1.22
C ILE A 314 -7.02 11.94 -2.56
N VAL A 315 -5.76 11.57 -2.76
CA VAL A 315 -5.33 10.73 -3.88
C VAL A 315 -5.22 9.31 -3.39
N MET A 316 -5.90 8.38 -4.06
CA MET A 316 -5.84 6.95 -3.79
C MET A 316 -5.23 6.25 -5.00
N ASP A 317 -4.00 5.76 -4.87
CA ASP A 317 -3.36 4.93 -5.88
C ASP A 317 -3.62 3.45 -5.56
N VAL A 318 -4.16 2.69 -6.51
CA VAL A 318 -4.49 1.28 -6.32
C VAL A 318 -3.79 0.45 -7.39
N TRP A 319 -2.96 -0.49 -6.98
CA TRP A 319 -2.37 -1.48 -7.88
C TRP A 319 -3.16 -2.76 -7.81
N LEU A 320 -3.66 -3.19 -8.96
CA LEU A 320 -4.55 -4.35 -9.06
C LEU A 320 -3.88 -5.49 -9.83
N PRO A 321 -4.00 -6.73 -9.36
CA PRO A 321 -3.92 -7.88 -10.25
C PRO A 321 -5.14 -7.89 -11.20
N PRO A 322 -5.05 -8.61 -12.34
CA PRO A 322 -6.10 -8.63 -13.36
C PRO A 322 -7.51 -8.98 -12.85
N ASP A 323 -7.63 -9.73 -11.76
CA ASP A 323 -8.87 -10.25 -11.19
C ASP A 323 -9.35 -9.53 -9.91
N ALA A 324 -8.65 -8.49 -9.44
CA ALA A 324 -9.01 -7.76 -8.22
C ALA A 324 -10.19 -6.79 -8.34
N GLY A 325 -10.98 -6.86 -9.42
CA GLY A 325 -12.12 -5.97 -9.66
C GLY A 325 -13.15 -5.95 -8.53
N THR A 326 -13.23 -7.02 -7.73
CA THR A 326 -14.17 -7.13 -6.60
C THR A 326 -13.95 -6.09 -5.51
N LEU A 327 -12.70 -5.74 -5.20
CA LEU A 327 -12.40 -4.74 -4.17
C LEU A 327 -12.92 -3.36 -4.60
N LEU A 328 -12.55 -2.92 -5.81
CA LEU A 328 -12.99 -1.63 -6.32
C LEU A 328 -14.50 -1.57 -6.54
N ALA A 329 -15.10 -2.65 -7.05
CA ALA A 329 -16.56 -2.73 -7.19
C ALA A 329 -17.27 -2.58 -5.83
N SER A 330 -16.71 -3.14 -4.75
CA SER A 330 -17.26 -2.98 -3.40
C SER A 330 -17.04 -1.59 -2.80
N LEU A 331 -15.97 -0.89 -3.22
CA LEU A 331 -15.68 0.50 -2.83
C LEU A 331 -16.56 1.51 -3.57
N ALA A 332 -16.83 1.26 -4.86
CA ALA A 332 -17.45 2.21 -5.79
C ALA A 332 -18.76 2.86 -5.30
N PRO A 333 -19.73 2.15 -4.69
CA PRO A 333 -20.94 2.74 -4.10
C PRO A 333 -20.67 3.92 -3.18
N LYS A 334 -19.68 3.81 -2.31
CA LYS A 334 -19.40 4.81 -1.29
C LYS A 334 -18.31 5.78 -1.73
N ALA A 335 -17.32 5.30 -2.49
CA ALA A 335 -16.22 6.12 -3.00
C ALA A 335 -16.72 7.24 -3.93
N ARG A 336 -17.73 6.97 -4.76
CA ARG A 336 -18.31 7.99 -5.67
C ARG A 336 -18.88 9.21 -4.95
N ASP A 337 -19.32 9.02 -3.70
CA ASP A 337 -19.95 10.06 -2.89
C ASP A 337 -18.92 10.86 -2.08
N LEU A 338 -17.64 10.43 -2.06
CA LEU A 338 -16.56 11.13 -1.37
C LEU A 338 -16.06 12.28 -2.24
N ALA A 339 -16.58 13.47 -1.98
CA ALA A 339 -16.06 14.70 -2.56
C ALA A 339 -14.56 14.83 -2.25
N GLY A 340 -13.74 15.10 -3.27
CA GLY A 340 -12.30 15.27 -3.12
C GLY A 340 -11.48 13.98 -3.17
N LEU A 341 -12.11 12.80 -3.28
CA LEU A 341 -11.38 11.58 -3.62
C LEU A 341 -10.99 11.62 -5.11
N ARG A 342 -9.71 11.35 -5.38
CA ARG A 342 -9.14 11.12 -6.70
C ARG A 342 -8.52 9.74 -6.73
N VAL A 343 -9.03 8.86 -7.58
CA VAL A 343 -8.45 7.53 -7.76
C VAL A 343 -7.47 7.50 -8.92
N ARG A 344 -6.35 6.80 -8.72
CA ARG A 344 -5.41 6.39 -9.75
C ARG A 344 -5.33 4.88 -9.68
N VAL A 345 -5.59 4.21 -10.80
CA VAL A 345 -5.52 2.76 -10.86
C VAL A 345 -4.32 2.40 -11.70
N HIS A 346 -3.52 1.50 -11.17
CA HIS A 346 -2.31 0.99 -11.78
C HIS A 346 -2.51 -0.51 -11.98
N PHE A 347 -2.12 -1.02 -13.13
CA PHE A 347 -2.16 -2.46 -13.39
C PHE A 347 -0.75 -3.00 -13.31
N ARG A 348 -0.56 -4.19 -12.74
CA ARG A 348 0.79 -4.77 -12.66
C ARG A 348 1.29 -5.19 -14.04
N VAL A 349 2.20 -4.38 -14.58
CA VAL A 349 2.91 -4.63 -15.83
C VAL A 349 4.36 -5.01 -15.53
N VAL A 350 4.88 -6.02 -16.20
CA VAL A 350 6.26 -6.54 -16.09
C VAL A 350 6.82 -6.84 -17.47
N ALA A 351 8.15 -6.89 -17.59
CA ALA A 351 8.78 -7.47 -18.76
C ALA A 351 8.70 -9.01 -18.70
N ALA A 352 8.47 -9.65 -19.84
CA ALA A 352 8.58 -11.09 -19.99
C ALA A 352 10.03 -11.54 -19.73
N PRO A 353 10.24 -12.70 -19.07
CA PRO A 353 11.57 -13.27 -18.90
C PRO A 353 12.18 -13.62 -20.26
N GLU A 354 13.50 -13.70 -20.35
CA GLU A 354 14.19 -13.96 -21.62
C GLU A 354 13.74 -15.27 -22.26
N GLU A 355 13.44 -16.27 -21.44
CA GLU A 355 13.03 -17.61 -21.84
C GLU A 355 11.54 -17.71 -22.23
N ALA A 356 10.77 -16.62 -22.10
CA ALA A 356 9.37 -16.62 -22.49
C ALA A 356 9.20 -16.95 -23.98
N SER A 357 8.45 -18.01 -24.26
CA SER A 357 8.13 -18.41 -25.63
C SER A 357 7.29 -17.34 -26.35
N PRO A 358 7.36 -17.25 -27.69
CA PRO A 358 6.49 -16.37 -28.47
C PRO A 358 4.99 -16.57 -28.17
N ALA A 359 4.58 -17.81 -27.87
CA ALA A 359 3.21 -18.13 -27.50
C ALA A 359 2.82 -17.61 -26.09
N GLN A 360 3.77 -17.53 -25.15
CA GLN A 360 3.53 -16.88 -23.85
C GLN A 360 3.44 -15.36 -24.03
N ILE A 361 4.36 -14.77 -24.81
CA ILE A 361 4.37 -13.33 -25.09
C ILE A 361 3.05 -12.91 -25.75
N ALA A 362 2.59 -13.64 -26.78
CA ALA A 362 1.32 -13.34 -27.44
C ALA A 362 0.09 -13.50 -26.53
N ARG A 363 0.13 -14.39 -25.53
CA ARG A 363 -0.99 -14.64 -24.62
C ARG A 363 -1.06 -13.67 -23.44
N HIS A 364 0.09 -13.25 -22.91
CA HIS A 364 0.15 -12.51 -21.66
C HIS A 364 0.63 -11.06 -21.81
N CYS A 365 1.13 -10.68 -22.98
CA CYS A 365 1.64 -9.34 -23.23
C CYS A 365 0.79 -8.52 -24.19
N TYR A 366 0.73 -7.22 -23.93
CA TYR A 366 -0.04 -6.29 -24.73
C TYR A 366 0.54 -6.20 -26.14
N ALA A 367 -0.28 -6.51 -27.16
CA ALA A 367 0.13 -6.53 -28.57
C ALA A 367 1.39 -7.37 -28.87
N GLY A 368 1.74 -8.33 -28.00
CA GLY A 368 2.97 -9.13 -28.14
C GLY A 368 4.27 -8.38 -27.81
N LEU A 369 4.21 -7.20 -27.18
CA LEU A 369 5.37 -6.45 -26.72
C LEU A 369 5.95 -7.10 -25.46
N ARG A 370 7.25 -7.45 -25.46
CA ARG A 370 7.85 -8.21 -24.36
C ARG A 370 7.97 -7.40 -23.07
N GLU A 371 7.98 -6.09 -23.18
CA GLU A 371 8.18 -5.15 -22.09
C GLU A 371 6.88 -4.92 -21.31
N LEU A 372 5.73 -5.18 -21.95
CA LEU A 372 4.40 -4.82 -21.47
C LEU A 372 3.53 -6.06 -21.25
N CYS A 373 3.92 -6.87 -20.27
CA CYS A 373 3.26 -8.11 -19.93
C CYS A 373 2.53 -8.04 -18.60
N SER A 374 1.45 -8.82 -18.46
CA SER A 374 0.88 -9.06 -17.14
C SER A 374 1.86 -9.88 -16.31
N ALA A 375 1.87 -9.67 -14.99
CA ALA A 375 2.70 -10.46 -14.08
C ALA A 375 2.48 -11.99 -14.18
N ARG A 376 1.32 -12.41 -14.72
CA ARG A 376 0.99 -13.80 -15.06
C ARG A 376 1.94 -14.44 -16.08
N VAL A 377 2.67 -13.65 -16.89
CA VAL A 377 3.68 -14.18 -17.81
C VAL A 377 4.79 -14.96 -17.08
N LEU A 378 4.99 -14.66 -15.79
CA LEU A 378 5.96 -15.32 -14.92
C LEU A 378 5.44 -16.66 -14.37
N GLN A 379 4.17 -17.00 -14.61
CA GLN A 379 3.50 -18.19 -14.11
C GLN A 379 3.14 -19.14 -15.26
N PRO A 380 4.03 -20.07 -15.63
CA PRO A 380 3.83 -20.92 -16.81
C PRO A 380 2.63 -21.88 -16.70
N SER A 381 2.10 -22.10 -15.50
CA SER A 381 0.93 -22.94 -15.26
C SER A 381 -0.40 -22.26 -15.62
N GLU A 382 -0.43 -20.93 -15.74
CA GLU A 382 -1.68 -20.23 -16.01
C GLU A 382 -2.06 -20.28 -17.49
N THR A 383 -3.22 -20.87 -17.79
CA THR A 383 -3.73 -20.99 -19.15
C THR A 383 -4.57 -19.79 -19.59
N THR A 384 -4.98 -18.93 -18.64
CA THR A 384 -5.87 -17.80 -18.93
C THR A 384 -5.08 -16.68 -19.61
N PRO A 385 -5.45 -16.25 -20.84
CA PRO A 385 -4.80 -15.14 -21.51
C PRO A 385 -4.91 -13.85 -20.69
N ALA A 386 -3.79 -13.16 -20.50
CA ALA A 386 -3.73 -11.91 -19.72
C ALA A 386 -3.72 -10.65 -20.61
N ALA A 387 -3.37 -10.78 -21.90
CA ALA A 387 -3.38 -9.66 -22.84
C ALA A 387 -4.74 -8.93 -22.96
N PRO A 388 -5.91 -9.61 -22.93
CA PRO A 388 -7.21 -8.93 -22.91
C PRO A 388 -7.43 -8.06 -21.66
N TRP A 389 -6.87 -8.44 -20.52
CA TRP A 389 -6.95 -7.66 -19.28
C TRP A 389 -6.11 -6.38 -19.36
N LEU A 390 -4.95 -6.42 -20.00
CA LEU A 390 -4.15 -5.21 -20.25
C LEU A 390 -4.85 -4.23 -21.21
N ARG A 391 -5.63 -4.73 -22.18
CA ARG A 391 -6.49 -3.87 -23.01
C ARG A 391 -7.59 -3.21 -22.19
N GLU A 392 -8.25 -3.96 -21.32
CA GLU A 392 -9.27 -3.43 -20.41
C GLU A 392 -8.68 -2.41 -19.42
N ALA A 393 -7.47 -2.64 -18.93
CA ALA A 393 -6.72 -1.70 -18.10
C ALA A 393 -6.52 -0.34 -18.79
N VAL A 394 -5.99 -0.36 -20.02
CA VAL A 394 -5.84 0.85 -20.84
C VAL A 394 -7.19 1.54 -21.08
N PHE A 395 -8.24 0.76 -21.33
CA PHE A 395 -9.59 1.30 -21.53
C PHE A 395 -10.08 2.06 -20.29
N GLN A 396 -9.82 1.54 -19.09
CA GLN A 396 -10.14 2.21 -17.83
C GLN A 396 -9.32 3.47 -17.60
N HIS A 397 -8.03 3.48 -17.94
CA HIS A 397 -7.18 4.69 -17.92
C HIS A 397 -7.76 5.78 -18.83
N CYS A 398 -8.12 5.43 -20.07
CA CYS A 398 -8.74 6.36 -21.01
C CYS A 398 -10.09 6.89 -20.52
N LEU A 399 -10.89 6.06 -19.84
CA LEU A 399 -12.15 6.49 -19.24
C LEU A 399 -11.91 7.48 -18.09
N LEU A 400 -10.95 7.22 -17.19
CA LEU A 400 -10.55 8.13 -16.10
C LEU A 400 -10.02 9.46 -16.63
N ARG A 401 -9.25 9.45 -17.71
CA ARG A 401 -8.67 10.66 -18.31
C ARG A 401 -9.71 11.52 -19.04
N GLY A 402 -10.63 10.88 -19.77
CA GLY A 402 -11.58 11.56 -20.65
C GLY A 402 -12.87 12.03 -19.96
N PHE A 403 -13.22 11.45 -18.81
CA PHE A 403 -14.55 11.64 -18.20
C PHE A 403 -14.46 11.90 -16.70
N PRO A 404 -15.47 12.56 -16.10
CA PRO A 404 -15.53 12.71 -14.65
C PRO A 404 -15.49 11.35 -13.93
N GLU A 405 -14.75 11.29 -12.83
CA GLU A 405 -14.47 10.05 -12.07
C GLU A 405 -15.72 9.25 -11.67
N ARG A 406 -16.86 9.93 -11.46
CA ARG A 406 -18.16 9.28 -11.20
C ARG A 406 -18.56 8.25 -12.27
N TYR A 407 -18.18 8.47 -13.53
CA TYR A 407 -18.45 7.52 -14.62
C TYR A 407 -17.59 6.27 -14.48
N TRP A 408 -16.32 6.45 -14.12
CA TRP A 408 -15.41 5.35 -13.87
C TRP A 408 -15.82 4.53 -12.64
N TRP A 409 -16.23 5.16 -11.54
CA TRP A 409 -16.76 4.42 -10.38
C TRP A 409 -17.97 3.56 -10.73
N LYS A 410 -18.91 4.11 -11.52
CA LYS A 410 -20.07 3.34 -12.00
C LYS A 410 -19.66 2.27 -13.01
N TYR A 411 -18.65 2.52 -13.84
CA TYR A 411 -18.08 1.52 -14.74
C TYR A 411 -17.58 0.31 -13.95
N VAL A 412 -16.72 0.54 -12.96
CA VAL A 412 -16.11 -0.51 -12.13
C VAL A 412 -17.14 -1.26 -11.28
N GLU A 413 -18.18 -0.59 -10.79
CA GLU A 413 -19.31 -1.24 -10.12
C GLU A 413 -20.02 -2.28 -11.00
N MET A 414 -20.14 -2.00 -12.31
CA MET A 414 -20.81 -2.86 -13.27
C MET A 414 -19.84 -3.82 -14.00
N ALA A 415 -18.54 -3.53 -13.94
CA ALA A 415 -17.53 -4.21 -14.73
C ALA A 415 -17.35 -5.66 -14.26
N ASN A 416 -17.79 -6.57 -15.12
CA ASN A 416 -17.37 -7.97 -15.11
C ASN A 416 -16.88 -8.35 -16.51
N CYS A 417 -16.12 -7.45 -17.14
CA CYS A 417 -15.58 -7.66 -18.46
C CYS A 417 -14.24 -8.39 -18.31
N SER A 418 -14.20 -9.67 -18.66
CA SER A 418 -12.97 -10.46 -18.74
C SER A 418 -12.08 -10.06 -19.93
N GLY A 419 -11.88 -8.75 -20.13
CA GLY A 419 -11.11 -8.19 -21.25
C GLY A 419 -11.82 -8.20 -22.62
N SER A 420 -13.15 -8.29 -22.64
CA SER A 420 -13.92 -8.32 -23.90
C SER A 420 -14.36 -6.93 -24.35
N ASP A 421 -13.90 -6.47 -25.50
CA ASP A 421 -14.25 -5.16 -26.08
C ASP A 421 -15.77 -4.93 -26.21
N SER A 422 -16.54 -5.98 -26.51
CA SER A 422 -17.99 -5.88 -26.64
C SER A 422 -18.67 -5.62 -25.29
N CYS A 423 -18.10 -6.20 -24.22
CA CYS A 423 -18.55 -5.95 -22.85
C CYS A 423 -18.28 -4.51 -22.45
N SER A 424 -17.04 -4.03 -22.63
CA SER A 424 -16.62 -2.67 -22.26
C SER A 424 -17.44 -1.61 -23.01
N ARG A 425 -17.69 -1.81 -24.32
CA ARG A 425 -18.58 -0.93 -25.12
C ARG A 425 -20.03 -0.95 -24.65
N SER A 426 -20.57 -2.12 -24.31
CA SER A 426 -21.93 -2.24 -23.77
C SER A 426 -22.07 -1.49 -22.43
N LEU A 427 -21.05 -1.57 -21.56
CA LEU A 427 -21.03 -0.84 -20.31
C LEU A 427 -20.98 0.67 -20.53
N LEU A 428 -20.19 1.19 -21.48
CA LEU A 428 -20.20 2.63 -21.79
C LEU A 428 -21.60 3.12 -22.23
N ALA A 429 -22.31 2.32 -23.03
CA ALA A 429 -23.68 2.65 -23.41
C ALA A 429 -24.64 2.65 -22.19
N GLN A 430 -24.48 1.71 -21.26
CA GLN A 430 -25.25 1.67 -20.00
C GLN A 430 -24.93 2.83 -19.05
N LEU A 431 -23.73 3.42 -19.17
CA LEU A 431 -23.36 4.64 -18.47
C LEU A 431 -24.01 5.89 -19.08
N GLY A 432 -24.71 5.75 -20.21
CA GLY A 432 -25.31 6.87 -20.95
C GLY A 432 -24.29 7.67 -21.76
N LEU A 433 -23.09 7.12 -22.00
CA LEU A 433 -22.12 7.74 -22.89
C LEU A 433 -22.53 7.51 -24.34
N SER A 434 -22.37 8.53 -25.17
CA SER A 434 -22.76 8.47 -26.58
C SER A 434 -21.82 7.54 -27.36
N ALA A 435 -22.25 7.13 -28.55
CA ALA A 435 -21.38 6.39 -29.46
C ALA A 435 -20.10 7.18 -29.85
N ARG A 436 -20.16 8.51 -29.81
CA ARG A 436 -18.99 9.37 -30.03
C ARG A 436 -18.01 9.27 -28.86
N ASP A 437 -18.52 9.30 -27.64
CA ASP A 437 -17.71 9.17 -26.41
C ASP A 437 -17.02 7.81 -26.35
N ALA A 438 -17.76 6.74 -26.66
CA ALA A 438 -17.18 5.39 -26.72
C ALA A 438 -16.06 5.28 -27.78
N ARG A 439 -16.21 5.95 -28.94
CA ARG A 439 -15.13 6.02 -29.94
C ARG A 439 -13.93 6.83 -29.45
N ALA A 440 -14.15 7.88 -28.66
CA ALA A 440 -13.05 8.67 -28.09
C ALA A 440 -12.24 7.83 -27.08
N VAL A 441 -12.91 7.06 -26.20
CA VAL A 441 -12.24 6.13 -25.28
C VAL A 441 -11.45 5.08 -26.05
N GLN A 442 -12.06 4.47 -27.09
CA GLN A 442 -11.37 3.48 -27.93
C GLN A 442 -10.16 4.07 -28.64
N HIS A 443 -10.30 5.27 -29.22
CA HIS A 443 -9.19 5.92 -29.91
C HIS A 443 -8.02 6.24 -28.97
N CYS A 444 -8.31 6.70 -27.75
CA CYS A 444 -7.30 6.84 -26.70
C CYS A 444 -6.64 5.48 -26.42
N ALA A 445 -7.42 4.41 -26.24
CA ALA A 445 -6.88 3.09 -25.96
C ALA A 445 -6.00 2.54 -27.08
N ASP A 446 -6.31 2.87 -28.34
CA ASP A 446 -5.53 2.43 -29.49
C ASP A 446 -4.22 3.23 -29.67
N SER A 447 -4.20 4.50 -29.24
CA SER A 447 -3.08 5.43 -29.49
C SER A 447 -2.14 5.60 -28.30
N GLU A 448 -2.64 5.47 -27.07
CA GLU A 448 -1.88 5.77 -25.84
C GLU A 448 -1.60 4.53 -24.98
N ALA A 449 -2.05 3.33 -25.39
CA ALA A 449 -1.91 2.11 -24.61
C ALA A 449 -0.49 1.86 -24.09
N ALA A 450 0.51 1.93 -24.98
CA ALA A 450 1.89 1.65 -24.61
C ALA A 450 2.39 2.63 -23.54
N SER A 451 2.03 3.91 -23.64
CA SER A 451 2.40 4.93 -22.65
C SER A 451 1.82 4.61 -21.28
N PHE A 452 0.51 4.31 -21.20
CA PHE A 452 -0.12 3.98 -19.91
C PHE A 452 0.47 2.71 -19.28
N LEU A 453 0.76 1.69 -20.10
CA LEU A 453 1.32 0.44 -19.59
C LEU A 453 2.79 0.57 -19.18
N GLU A 454 3.56 1.45 -19.82
CA GLU A 454 4.91 1.82 -19.37
C GLU A 454 4.84 2.59 -18.04
N ASP A 455 3.94 3.56 -17.90
CA ASP A 455 3.73 4.29 -16.63
C ASP A 455 3.34 3.30 -15.50
N ASP A 456 2.46 2.34 -15.79
CA ASP A 456 2.07 1.25 -14.87
C ASP A 456 3.25 0.31 -14.52
N ARG A 457 4.17 0.07 -15.47
CA ARG A 457 5.37 -0.74 -15.26
C ARG A 457 6.39 -0.01 -14.38
N GLU A 458 6.62 1.26 -14.63
CA GLU A 458 7.55 2.10 -13.87
C GLU A 458 7.04 2.39 -12.45
N SER A 459 5.73 2.46 -12.28
CA SER A 459 5.07 2.66 -10.97
C SER A 459 4.94 1.39 -10.14
N ALA A 460 5.78 0.38 -10.35
CA ALA A 460 5.65 -0.95 -9.74
C ALA A 460 5.37 -0.91 -8.21
N PRO A 461 4.35 -1.67 -7.74
CA PRO A 461 4.01 -1.67 -6.32
C PRO A 461 4.98 -2.53 -5.49
N TRP A 462 4.91 -2.35 -4.17
CA TRP A 462 5.52 -3.28 -3.23
C TRP A 462 4.72 -4.59 -3.16
N GLY A 463 5.37 -5.66 -2.70
CA GLY A 463 4.75 -6.98 -2.54
C GLY A 463 4.82 -7.86 -3.79
N SER A 464 4.08 -8.96 -3.76
CA SER A 464 4.05 -9.96 -4.83
C SER A 464 3.12 -9.59 -5.99
N ALA A 465 3.28 -10.27 -7.12
CA ALA A 465 2.50 -10.06 -8.34
C ALA A 465 0.97 -10.20 -8.18
N GLU A 466 0.53 -10.95 -7.19
CA GLU A 466 -0.88 -11.30 -6.95
C GLU A 466 -1.53 -10.42 -5.89
N GLU A 467 -0.75 -9.62 -5.17
CA GLU A 467 -1.24 -8.78 -4.09
C GLU A 467 -1.74 -7.43 -4.61
N ILE A 468 -2.90 -7.02 -4.13
CA ILE A 468 -3.37 -5.64 -4.27
C ILE A 468 -2.50 -4.75 -3.38
N ALA A 469 -1.99 -3.67 -3.94
CA ALA A 469 -1.34 -2.61 -3.16
C ALA A 469 -2.17 -1.32 -3.23
N LEU A 470 -2.12 -0.53 -2.17
CA LEU A 470 -2.93 0.68 -2.04
C LEU A 470 -2.10 1.79 -1.40
N ARG A 471 -1.99 2.96 -2.03
CA ARG A 471 -1.51 4.19 -1.39
C ARG A 471 -2.64 5.18 -1.21
N ILE A 472 -2.58 5.94 -0.13
CA ILE A 472 -3.51 7.02 0.17
C ILE A 472 -2.68 8.25 0.51
N ASN A 473 -2.77 9.29 -0.33
CA ASN A 473 -1.94 10.49 -0.29
C ASN A 473 -0.43 10.22 -0.34
N GLY A 474 -0.03 9.16 -1.05
CA GLY A 474 1.37 8.69 -1.12
C GLY A 474 1.73 7.62 -0.09
N TRP A 475 0.87 7.36 0.89
CA TRP A 475 1.18 6.46 2.00
C TRP A 475 0.72 5.03 1.75
N ARG A 476 1.62 4.04 1.90
CA ARG A 476 1.37 2.60 1.74
C ARG A 476 0.38 2.07 2.77
N TYR A 477 -0.82 1.72 2.36
CA TYR A 477 -1.83 1.12 3.21
C TYR A 477 -1.46 -0.32 3.58
N SER A 478 -1.34 -0.60 4.87
CA SER A 478 -0.95 -1.93 5.38
C SER A 478 -2.10 -2.69 6.08
N GLY A 479 -3.34 -2.22 5.96
CA GLY A 479 -4.50 -2.82 6.63
C GLY A 479 -5.23 -3.88 5.79
N PRO A 480 -6.32 -4.46 6.32
CA PRO A 480 -7.18 -5.33 5.53
C PRO A 480 -7.74 -4.58 4.33
N LEU A 481 -7.69 -5.22 3.16
CA LEU A 481 -8.19 -4.70 1.89
C LEU A 481 -9.69 -4.95 1.78
N GLU A 482 -10.45 -4.37 2.70
CA GLU A 482 -11.90 -4.44 2.74
C GLU A 482 -12.47 -3.03 2.54
N ALA A 483 -13.52 -2.90 1.72
CA ALA A 483 -14.10 -1.60 1.42
C ALA A 483 -14.47 -0.77 2.68
N PRO A 484 -15.12 -1.32 3.73
CA PRO A 484 -15.42 -0.56 4.94
C PRO A 484 -14.18 -0.01 5.64
N ARG A 485 -13.06 -0.75 5.64
CA ARG A 485 -11.81 -0.35 6.29
C ARG A 485 -11.12 0.76 5.51
N ILE A 486 -10.98 0.59 4.20
CA ILE A 486 -10.41 1.60 3.31
C ILE A 486 -11.23 2.88 3.37
N LEU A 487 -12.56 2.81 3.31
CA LEU A 487 -13.42 3.99 3.38
C LEU A 487 -13.32 4.72 4.72
N ARG A 488 -13.21 3.99 5.84
CA ARG A 488 -12.98 4.60 7.16
C ARG A 488 -11.64 5.35 7.18
N THR A 489 -10.61 4.76 6.57
CA THR A 489 -9.31 5.40 6.39
C THR A 489 -9.40 6.67 5.54
N LEU A 490 -10.04 6.61 4.37
CA LEU A 490 -10.23 7.79 3.50
C LEU A 490 -11.00 8.88 4.26
N CYS A 491 -12.04 8.50 4.99
CA CYS A 491 -12.87 9.43 5.75
C CYS A 491 -12.19 10.03 6.99
N TRP A 492 -11.12 9.43 7.49
CA TRP A 492 -10.32 10.04 8.54
C TRP A 492 -9.43 11.17 8.00
N GLN A 493 -9.01 11.06 6.73
CA GLN A 493 -8.20 12.08 6.06
C GLN A 493 -9.02 13.18 5.39
N LEU A 494 -10.31 12.95 5.11
CA LEU A 494 -11.22 14.01 4.64
C LEU A 494 -11.71 14.81 5.83
N GLU A 495 -11.59 16.14 5.72
CA GLU A 495 -12.30 17.05 6.60
C GLU A 495 -13.81 16.71 6.61
N SER A 496 -14.46 16.89 7.77
CA SER A 496 -15.73 16.27 8.20
C SER A 496 -16.91 16.30 7.19
N SER A 497 -16.82 15.55 6.10
CA SER A 497 -17.87 15.47 5.10
C SER A 497 -19.10 14.77 5.69
N ALA A 498 -20.30 15.21 5.34
CA ALA A 498 -21.54 14.58 5.79
C ALA A 498 -21.60 13.08 5.40
N VAL A 499 -20.97 12.71 4.27
CA VAL A 499 -20.83 11.32 3.83
C VAL A 499 -19.97 10.54 4.81
N CYS A 500 -18.80 11.07 5.18
CA CYS A 500 -17.92 10.44 6.15
C CYS A 500 -18.54 10.33 7.53
N GLN A 501 -19.25 11.36 8.01
CA GLN A 501 -19.98 11.27 9.28
C GLN A 501 -21.03 10.14 9.26
N ARG A 502 -21.75 9.94 8.13
CA ARG A 502 -22.70 8.83 8.00
C ARG A 502 -21.98 7.48 7.96
N LEU A 503 -20.88 7.37 7.22
CA LEU A 503 -20.10 6.13 7.12
C LEU A 503 -19.47 5.74 8.46
N LEU A 504 -18.96 6.71 9.21
CA LEU A 504 -18.37 6.50 10.52
C LEU A 504 -19.41 6.17 11.61
N ARG A 505 -20.64 6.72 11.51
CA ARG A 505 -21.72 6.44 12.48
C ARG A 505 -22.41 5.09 12.25
N LYS A 506 -22.51 4.62 11.01
CA LYS A 506 -23.37 3.47 10.64
C LYS A 506 -22.73 2.10 10.86
N ASP A 507 -21.54 2.06 11.43
CA ASP A 507 -20.83 0.81 11.70
C ASP A 507 -20.66 0.64 13.22
N PRO A 508 -21.75 0.31 13.96
CA PRO A 508 -21.58 -0.26 15.29
C PRO A 508 -20.85 -1.57 15.05
N ASP A 509 -19.61 -1.67 15.54
CA ASP A 509 -18.77 -2.86 15.45
C ASP A 509 -19.63 -4.12 15.38
N THR A 510 -19.60 -4.80 14.23
CA THR A 510 -20.36 -6.05 13.97
C THR A 510 -20.13 -7.13 15.04
N GLY A 511 -19.16 -6.94 15.93
CA GLY A 511 -19.01 -7.69 17.19
C GLY A 511 -20.20 -7.58 18.16
N HIS A 512 -20.90 -6.44 18.23
CA HIS A 512 -22.09 -6.29 19.08
C HIS A 512 -23.30 -7.01 18.48
N GLY A 513 -23.40 -7.04 17.14
CA GLY A 513 -24.42 -7.82 16.45
C GLY A 513 -24.29 -9.32 16.76
N LEU A 514 -23.07 -9.87 16.69
CA LEU A 514 -22.84 -11.27 17.02
C LEU A 514 -23.17 -11.57 18.50
N LEU A 515 -22.78 -10.67 19.42
CA LEU A 515 -23.13 -10.79 20.84
C LEU A 515 -24.65 -10.75 21.04
N LEU A 516 -25.36 -9.83 20.38
CA LEU A 516 -26.82 -9.74 20.45
C LEU A 516 -27.50 -10.98 19.87
N TRP A 517 -27.00 -11.53 18.75
CA TRP A 517 -27.51 -12.78 18.17
C TRP A 517 -27.23 -13.98 19.07
N HIS A 518 -26.07 -14.03 19.73
CA HIS A 518 -25.78 -15.06 20.74
C HIS A 518 -26.68 -14.92 21.97
N LEU A 519 -26.90 -13.71 22.46
CA LEU A 519 -27.80 -13.46 23.58
C LEU A 519 -29.25 -13.80 23.20
N ALA A 520 -29.72 -13.39 22.03
CA ALA A 520 -31.04 -13.73 21.51
C ALA A 520 -31.19 -15.25 21.31
N GLY A 521 -30.19 -15.92 20.75
CA GLY A 521 -30.15 -17.37 20.60
C GLY A 521 -30.19 -18.10 21.95
N CYS A 522 -29.42 -17.63 22.95
CA CYS A 522 -29.45 -18.16 24.31
C CYS A 522 -30.82 -17.95 24.98
N CYS A 523 -31.45 -16.79 24.79
CA CYS A 523 -32.79 -16.52 25.30
C CYS A 523 -33.83 -17.45 24.67
N ILE A 524 -33.78 -17.66 23.34
CA ILE A 524 -34.69 -18.56 22.63
C ILE A 524 -34.49 -20.00 23.14
N LEU A 525 -33.25 -20.48 23.25
CA LEU A 525 -32.95 -21.81 23.77
C LEU A 525 -33.43 -22.00 25.21
N ALA A 526 -33.25 -20.99 26.07
CA ALA A 526 -33.73 -21.01 27.45
C ALA A 526 -35.27 -21.07 27.52
N VAL A 527 -35.96 -20.33 26.65
CA VAL A 527 -37.43 -20.37 26.56
C VAL A 527 -37.91 -21.72 26.06
N THR A 528 -37.31 -22.26 24.99
CA THR A 528 -37.70 -23.57 24.45
C THR A 528 -37.42 -24.72 25.42
N ALA A 529 -36.29 -24.68 26.14
CA ALA A 529 -35.97 -25.66 27.18
C ALA A 529 -36.92 -25.54 28.39
N GLY A 530 -37.31 -24.31 28.75
CA GLY A 530 -38.30 -24.05 29.80
C GLY A 530 -39.70 -24.56 29.45
N CYS A 531 -40.07 -24.62 28.17
CA CYS A 531 -41.37 -25.10 27.73
C CYS A 531 -41.47 -26.65 27.65
N THR A 532 -40.36 -27.36 27.47
CA THR A 532 -40.36 -28.84 27.34
C THR A 532 -40.11 -29.57 28.66
N LEU A 533 -39.52 -28.92 29.67
CA LEU A 533 -39.26 -29.49 30.99
C LEU A 533 -40.46 -29.30 31.93
N ARG A 534 -41.36 -30.29 31.99
CA ARG A 534 -42.38 -30.41 33.05
C ARG A 534 -41.81 -31.20 34.24
N GLY A 535 -41.65 -30.57 35.40
CA GLY A 535 -41.25 -31.25 36.64
C GLY A 535 -40.50 -30.36 37.66
N PRO A 536 -40.07 -30.91 38.83
CA PRO A 536 -39.43 -30.17 39.92
C PRO A 536 -38.14 -29.43 39.55
N LEU A 537 -37.51 -29.79 38.42
CA LEU A 537 -36.39 -29.04 37.83
C LEU A 537 -36.76 -27.61 37.40
N MET A 538 -38.04 -27.33 37.16
CA MET A 538 -38.51 -26.01 36.74
C MET A 538 -38.33 -24.93 37.84
N TRP A 539 -38.32 -25.32 39.11
CA TRP A 539 -38.11 -24.39 40.22
C TRP A 539 -36.66 -23.88 40.27
N SER A 540 -35.69 -24.78 40.10
CA SER A 540 -34.26 -24.43 40.05
C SER A 540 -33.92 -23.59 38.82
N ALA A 541 -34.48 -23.93 37.65
CA ALA A 541 -34.30 -23.16 36.41
C ALA A 541 -34.87 -21.73 36.53
N ARG A 542 -36.07 -21.56 37.12
CA ARG A 542 -36.65 -20.23 37.39
C ARG A 542 -35.78 -19.39 38.33
N ARG A 543 -35.13 -20.00 39.32
CA ARG A 543 -34.25 -19.31 40.25
C ARG A 543 -32.96 -18.83 39.57
N LEU A 544 -32.40 -19.66 38.68
CA LEU A 544 -31.24 -19.31 37.87
C LEU A 544 -31.56 -18.19 36.87
N LEU A 545 -32.70 -18.29 36.18
CA LEU A 545 -33.15 -17.27 35.22
C LEU A 545 -33.43 -15.92 35.88
N ARG A 546 -33.96 -15.88 37.12
CA ARG A 546 -34.10 -14.62 37.87
C ARG A 546 -32.74 -14.00 38.20
N ARG A 547 -31.74 -14.81 38.57
CA ARG A 547 -30.39 -14.32 38.88
C ARG A 547 -29.69 -13.77 37.62
N LEU A 548 -29.82 -14.45 36.49
CA LEU A 548 -29.32 -13.97 35.20
C LEU A 548 -30.05 -12.70 34.73
N GLY A 549 -31.37 -12.62 34.94
CA GLY A 549 -32.16 -11.43 34.64
C GLY A 549 -31.73 -10.20 35.45
N HIS A 550 -31.31 -10.37 36.71
CA HIS A 550 -30.75 -9.27 37.49
C HIS A 550 -29.34 -8.87 37.03
N ALA A 551 -28.51 -9.82 36.61
CA ALA A 551 -27.17 -9.54 36.08
C ALA A 551 -27.23 -8.78 34.73
N CYS A 552 -28.12 -9.17 33.82
CA CYS A 552 -28.32 -8.46 32.55
C CYS A 552 -28.98 -7.08 32.70
N LYS A 553 -29.62 -6.79 33.84
CA LYS A 553 -30.19 -5.46 34.12
C LYS A 553 -29.15 -4.51 34.74
N ALA A 554 -28.04 -5.06 35.21
CA ALA A 554 -26.94 -4.33 35.84
C ALA A 554 -25.76 -4.07 34.88
N ALA A 555 -25.60 -4.93 33.86
CA ALA A 555 -24.75 -4.68 32.69
C ALA A 555 -25.52 -3.85 31.65
#